data_AF-A0A934CG65-F1
#
_entry.id   AF-A0A934CG65-F1
#
_cell.length_a   1.000
_cell.length_b   1.000
_cell.length_c   1.000
_cell.angle_alpha   90.00
_cell.angle_beta   90.00
_cell.angle_gamma   90.00
#
_symmetry.space_group_name_H-M   'P 1'
#
loop_
_entity.id
_entity.type
_entity.pdbx_description
1 polymer ?
#
loop_
_entity_poly.entity_id
_entity_poly.type
_entity_poly.pdbx_seq_one_letter_code
_entity_poly.pdbx_strand_id
1 'polypeptide(L)'
;MDETQERLSEETFAALAERIESLPIEHVDWVVQIFLECRRAREAEAQFVATGCQGADAGDATQIVLDTADWLHTLWEVGYMGGETLPAPPRSDFPQINVEDILKSALFARIRHGKRPLPFPPPTRDGMPWHEVVESDQPVAVRAEVTDHGQCIIEGCGNWLVRTAEASGSHIVQHRGKGPLYRLTLDGKGGGMLHKQPAGITRRIVRQERVGIVGWLLEWPQESGGLVQVPLRATHWERAEDEAQRWVALRHPDLYGQIRYERSEA
;
A
#
# COMPACT_ATOMS: atom_id res chain seq x y z
N MET A 1 17.76 14.33 23.92
CA MET A 1 17.87 15.80 23.86
C MET A 1 16.93 16.20 22.75
N ASP A 2 15.91 16.97 23.13
CA ASP A 2 14.70 17.26 22.36
C ASP A 2 15.05 18.27 21.26
N GLU A 3 15.24 17.82 20.02
CA GLU A 3 15.26 18.72 18.87
C GLU A 3 13.82 19.09 18.58
N THR A 4 13.35 20.16 19.20
CA THR A 4 12.10 20.81 18.84
C THR A 4 12.20 21.17 17.36
N GLN A 5 11.51 20.40 16.51
CA GLN A 5 11.47 20.64 15.08
C GLN A 5 10.88 22.04 14.85
N GLU A 6 11.76 22.99 14.53
CA GLU A 6 11.43 24.41 14.51
C GLU A 6 10.38 24.69 13.43
N ARG A 7 9.25 25.31 13.82
CA ARG A 7 8.16 25.65 12.89
C ARG A 7 8.68 26.63 11.84
N LEU A 8 8.31 26.42 10.58
CA LEU A 8 8.64 27.34 9.49
C LEU A 8 7.99 28.71 9.77
N SER A 9 8.82 29.74 9.96
CA SER A 9 8.37 31.12 10.17
C SER A 9 7.84 31.74 8.87
N GLU A 10 7.10 32.85 8.96
CA GLU A 10 6.67 33.60 7.77
C GLU A 10 7.86 34.09 6.94
N GLU A 11 8.96 34.46 7.61
CA GLU A 11 10.21 34.85 6.95
C GLU A 11 10.80 33.69 6.13
N THR A 12 10.76 32.46 6.66
CA THR A 12 11.20 31.26 5.93
C THR A 12 10.29 30.97 4.73
N PHE A 13 8.98 31.16 4.85
CA PHE A 13 8.05 31.02 3.73
C PHE A 13 8.29 32.09 2.64
N ALA A 14 8.55 33.34 3.03
CA ALA A 14 8.88 34.41 2.09
C ALA A 14 10.17 34.10 1.31
N ALA A 15 11.23 33.65 2.01
CA ALA A 15 12.49 33.26 1.38
C ALA A 15 12.35 32.04 0.45
N LEU A 16 11.46 31.09 0.78
CA LEU A 16 11.16 29.96 -0.10
C LEU A 16 10.40 30.39 -1.36
N ALA A 17 9.45 31.33 -1.24
CA ALA A 17 8.74 31.88 -2.39
C ALA A 17 9.70 32.50 -3.41
N GLU A 18 10.64 33.32 -2.95
CA GLU A 18 11.67 33.95 -3.81
C GLU A 18 12.56 32.89 -4.49
N ARG A 19 12.92 31.82 -3.79
CA ARG A 19 13.73 30.74 -4.36
C ARG A 19 13.00 29.94 -5.41
N ILE A 20 11.67 29.81 -5.31
CA ILE A 20 10.85 29.09 -6.28
C ILE A 20 10.83 29.78 -7.64
N GLU A 21 10.87 31.12 -7.67
CA GLU A 21 10.95 31.89 -8.92
C GLU A 21 12.23 31.61 -9.73
N SER A 22 13.28 31.15 -9.04
CA SER A 22 14.57 30.81 -9.65
C SER A 22 14.70 29.34 -10.07
N LEU A 23 13.67 28.51 -9.86
CA LEU A 23 13.73 27.09 -10.19
C LEU A 23 13.70 26.83 -11.71
N PRO A 24 14.34 25.74 -12.17
CA PRO A 24 14.14 25.25 -13.53
C PRO A 24 12.65 25.01 -13.85
N ILE A 25 12.24 25.29 -15.08
CA ILE A 25 10.84 25.14 -15.54
C ILE A 25 10.29 23.72 -15.31
N GLU A 26 11.14 22.70 -15.40
CA GLU A 26 10.77 21.29 -15.13
C GLU A 26 10.46 20.98 -13.65
N HIS A 27 10.76 21.91 -12.74
CA HIS A 27 10.54 21.75 -11.29
C HIS A 27 9.60 22.78 -10.69
N VAL A 28 9.46 23.95 -11.32
CA VAL A 28 8.70 25.08 -10.76
C VAL A 28 7.25 24.69 -10.46
N ASP A 29 6.58 23.97 -11.35
CA ASP A 29 5.14 23.68 -11.21
C ASP A 29 4.83 22.83 -9.98
N TRP A 30 5.55 21.72 -9.76
CA TRP A 30 5.25 20.85 -8.60
C TRP A 30 5.74 21.45 -7.28
N VAL A 31 6.85 22.21 -7.28
CA VAL A 31 7.34 22.88 -6.07
C VAL A 31 6.41 24.02 -5.67
N VAL A 32 5.88 24.79 -6.62
CA VAL A 32 4.84 25.80 -6.35
C VAL A 32 3.62 25.17 -5.69
N GLN A 33 3.15 24.01 -6.19
CA GLN A 33 1.99 23.34 -5.60
C GLN A 33 2.24 22.93 -4.14
N ILE A 34 3.39 22.29 -3.85
CA ILE A 34 3.75 21.93 -2.47
C ILE A 34 3.84 23.17 -1.58
N PHE A 35 4.46 24.24 -2.07
CA PHE A 35 4.58 25.50 -1.32
C PHE A 35 3.22 26.11 -0.97
N LEU A 36 2.27 26.10 -1.91
CA LEU A 36 0.91 26.57 -1.68
C LEU A 36 0.15 25.70 -0.67
N GLU A 37 0.32 24.39 -0.70
CA GLU A 37 -0.29 23.50 0.30
C GLU A 37 0.32 23.72 1.70
N CYS A 38 1.63 23.94 1.81
CA CYS A 38 2.27 24.29 3.07
C CYS A 38 1.73 25.62 3.65
N ARG A 39 1.47 26.62 2.79
CA ARG A 39 0.83 27.88 3.21
C ARG A 39 -0.59 27.69 3.70
N ARG A 40 -1.40 26.91 2.97
CA ARG A 40 -2.78 26.59 3.40
C ARG A 40 -2.81 25.85 4.72
N ALA A 41 -1.90 24.89 4.93
CA ALA A 41 -1.77 24.19 6.21
C ALA A 41 -1.42 25.17 7.36
N ARG A 42 -0.54 26.15 7.11
CA ARG A 42 -0.16 27.17 8.09
C ARG A 42 -1.32 28.11 8.45
N GLU A 43 -2.08 28.54 7.44
CA GLU A 43 -3.28 29.35 7.64
C GLU A 43 -4.36 28.59 8.42
N ALA A 44 -4.56 27.31 8.11
CA ALA A 44 -5.45 26.43 8.85
C ALA A 44 -4.99 26.22 10.30
N GLU A 45 -3.68 26.05 10.55
CA GLU A 45 -3.12 25.98 11.90
C GLU A 45 -3.37 27.27 12.69
N ALA A 46 -3.15 28.44 12.08
CA ALA A 46 -3.40 29.73 12.71
C ALA A 46 -4.88 29.93 13.05
N GLN A 47 -5.78 29.51 12.16
CA GLN A 47 -7.23 29.50 12.41
C GLN A 47 -7.59 28.53 13.53
N PHE A 48 -7.01 27.33 13.55
CA PHE A 48 -7.24 26.33 14.60
C PHE A 48 -6.81 26.82 15.98
N VAL A 49 -5.64 27.46 16.08
CA VAL A 49 -5.12 28.11 17.30
C VAL A 49 -6.05 29.26 17.73
N ALA A 50 -6.52 30.08 16.78
CA ALA A 50 -7.43 31.19 17.05
C ALA A 50 -8.82 30.74 17.52
N THR A 51 -9.27 29.54 17.13
CA THR A 51 -10.60 29.00 17.47
C THR A 51 -10.61 28.29 18.82
N GLY A 52 -9.47 28.20 19.52
CA GLY A 52 -9.41 27.78 20.92
C GLY A 52 -9.77 26.31 21.17
N CYS A 53 -9.61 25.42 20.19
CA CYS A 53 -9.75 23.98 20.38
C CYS A 53 -8.55 23.41 21.17
N GLN A 54 -8.48 23.70 22.47
CA GLN A 54 -7.59 23.00 23.38
C GLN A 54 -8.14 21.60 23.62
N GLY A 55 -7.52 20.59 23.01
CA GLY A 55 -7.92 19.20 23.23
C GLY A 55 -7.18 18.15 22.40
N ALA A 56 -6.56 18.52 21.28
CA ALA A 56 -5.68 17.60 20.56
C ALA A 56 -4.26 17.74 21.10
N ASP A 57 -3.72 16.65 21.65
CA ASP A 57 -2.28 16.53 21.90
C ASP A 57 -1.55 16.87 20.60
N ALA A 58 -0.53 17.73 20.64
CA ALA A 58 0.21 18.14 19.45
C ALA A 58 0.81 16.93 18.70
N GLY A 59 1.09 15.84 19.43
CA GLY A 59 1.46 14.55 18.86
C GLY A 59 0.33 13.91 18.03
N ASP A 60 -0.92 13.96 18.48
CA ASP A 60 -2.08 13.41 17.74
C ASP A 60 -2.38 14.23 16.48
N ALA A 61 -2.31 15.57 16.57
CA ALA A 61 -2.47 16.43 15.39
C ALA A 61 -1.39 16.18 14.33
N THR A 62 -0.13 16.03 14.75
CA THR A 62 0.99 15.69 13.86
C THR A 62 0.77 14.34 13.20
N GLN A 63 0.36 13.33 13.97
CA GLN A 63 0.08 12.00 13.43
C GLN A 63 -1.09 12.01 12.44
N ILE A 64 -2.15 12.77 12.70
CA ILE A 64 -3.28 12.93 11.78
C ILE A 64 -2.82 13.51 10.44
N VAL A 65 -1.94 14.51 10.45
CA VAL A 65 -1.37 15.10 9.23
C VAL A 65 -0.56 14.07 8.44
N LEU A 66 0.30 13.31 9.11
CA LEU A 66 1.11 12.26 8.48
C LEU A 66 0.23 11.14 7.90
N ASP A 67 -0.77 10.69 8.66
CA ASP A 67 -1.71 9.65 8.21
C ASP A 67 -2.53 10.12 7.00
N THR A 68 -2.92 11.40 6.99
CA THR A 68 -3.63 12.02 5.87
C THR A 68 -2.74 12.11 4.64
N ALA A 69 -1.47 12.50 4.79
CA ALA A 69 -0.51 12.55 3.70
C ALA A 69 -0.26 11.15 3.10
N ASP A 70 -0.06 10.14 3.94
CA ASP A 70 0.11 8.73 3.51
C ASP A 70 -1.14 8.20 2.81
N TRP A 71 -2.33 8.57 3.30
CA TRP A 71 -3.59 8.24 2.67
C TRP A 71 -3.69 8.86 1.28
N LEU A 72 -3.54 10.18 1.15
CA LEU A 72 -3.61 10.91 -0.13
C LEU A 72 -2.58 10.39 -1.13
N HIS A 73 -1.34 10.15 -0.69
CA HIS A 73 -0.29 9.57 -1.52
C HIS A 73 -0.68 8.17 -2.02
N THR A 74 -1.23 7.33 -1.15
CA THR A 74 -1.67 5.98 -1.54
C THR A 74 -2.86 6.04 -2.50
N LEU A 75 -3.80 6.95 -2.30
CA LEU A 75 -4.90 7.15 -3.24
C LEU A 75 -4.39 7.54 -4.62
N TRP A 76 -3.43 8.45 -4.67
CA TRP A 76 -2.80 8.88 -5.91
C TRP A 76 -2.08 7.75 -6.65
N GLU A 77 -1.30 6.94 -5.94
CA GLU A 77 -0.46 5.89 -6.54
C GLU A 77 -1.21 4.56 -6.77
N VAL A 78 -2.24 4.26 -5.98
CA VAL A 78 -2.85 2.91 -5.91
C VAL A 78 -4.36 2.91 -6.22
N GLY A 79 -5.06 4.02 -6.00
CA GLY A 79 -6.43 4.24 -6.53
C GLY A 79 -7.56 3.46 -5.83
N TYR A 80 -7.50 3.21 -4.52
CA TYR A 80 -8.65 2.64 -3.78
C TYR A 80 -8.99 3.39 -2.49
N MET A 81 -10.18 4.01 -2.44
CA MET A 81 -10.70 4.71 -1.24
C MET A 81 -11.60 3.87 -0.37
N GLY A 82 -12.18 2.82 -0.94
CA GLY A 82 -12.92 1.83 -0.18
C GLY A 82 -14.38 2.13 0.14
N GLY A 83 -14.99 3.10 -0.55
CA GLY A 83 -16.44 3.20 -0.71
C GLY A 83 -16.81 3.00 -2.18
N GLU A 84 -18.09 2.78 -2.46
CA GLU A 84 -18.69 2.42 -3.77
C GLU A 84 -18.40 3.38 -4.94
N THR A 85 -17.64 4.46 -4.73
CA THR A 85 -17.30 5.48 -5.71
C THR A 85 -15.84 5.40 -6.13
N LEU A 86 -15.67 4.82 -7.33
CA LEU A 86 -14.59 5.02 -8.29
C LEU A 86 -13.23 4.38 -7.94
N PRO A 87 -12.79 3.34 -8.68
CA PRO A 87 -11.37 3.17 -8.93
C PRO A 87 -10.94 4.31 -9.86
N ALA A 88 -10.62 5.48 -9.31
CA ALA A 88 -9.92 6.50 -10.08
C ALA A 88 -8.58 5.88 -10.55
N PRO A 89 -8.25 5.96 -11.86
CA PRO A 89 -6.96 5.47 -12.33
C PRO A 89 -5.83 6.12 -11.53
N PRO A 90 -4.77 5.38 -11.15
CA PRO A 90 -3.60 5.99 -10.52
C PRO A 90 -3.11 7.17 -11.37
N ARG A 91 -2.80 8.29 -10.73
CA ARG A 91 -2.33 9.53 -11.39
C ARG A 91 -3.35 10.16 -12.37
N SER A 92 -4.65 9.95 -12.18
CA SER A 92 -5.71 10.75 -12.83
C SER A 92 -6.03 12.02 -12.04
N ASP A 93 -7.00 12.83 -12.48
CA ASP A 93 -7.52 13.94 -11.69
C ASP A 93 -7.85 13.49 -10.27
N PHE A 94 -7.40 14.27 -9.28
CA PHE A 94 -7.69 13.99 -7.87
C PHE A 94 -9.21 14.05 -7.67
N PRO A 95 -9.86 12.99 -7.17
CA PRO A 95 -11.30 13.03 -6.94
C PRO A 95 -11.60 14.14 -5.92
N GLN A 96 -12.76 14.78 -6.03
CA GLN A 96 -13.24 15.66 -4.97
C GLN A 96 -13.51 14.80 -3.74
N ILE A 97 -12.62 14.87 -2.76
CA ILE A 97 -12.76 14.19 -1.48
C ILE A 97 -13.64 15.03 -0.57
N ASN A 98 -14.73 14.44 -0.09
CA ASN A 98 -15.58 15.04 0.95
C ASN A 98 -15.31 14.38 2.32
N VAL A 99 -15.90 14.96 3.38
CA VAL A 99 -15.72 14.47 4.76
C VAL A 99 -16.24 13.04 4.93
N GLU A 100 -17.32 12.67 4.24
CA GLU A 100 -17.91 11.34 4.30
C GLU A 100 -16.96 10.27 3.72
N ASP A 101 -16.22 10.61 2.65
CA ASP A 101 -15.22 9.72 2.06
C ASP A 101 -14.09 9.41 3.05
N ILE A 102 -13.65 10.41 3.83
CA ILE A 102 -12.64 10.24 4.89
C ILE A 102 -13.18 9.32 5.98
N LEU A 103 -14.39 9.59 6.48
CA LEU A 103 -15.01 8.83 7.57
C LEU A 103 -15.27 7.36 7.20
N LYS A 104 -15.60 7.10 5.94
CA LYS A 104 -15.84 5.74 5.42
C LYS A 104 -14.59 5.06 4.86
N SER A 105 -13.45 5.74 4.79
CA SER A 105 -12.27 5.17 4.16
C SER A 105 -11.66 4.06 5.02
N ALA A 106 -11.84 2.81 4.57
CA ALA A 106 -11.19 1.65 5.16
C ALA A 106 -9.65 1.75 5.11
N LEU A 107 -9.10 2.43 4.10
CA LEU A 107 -7.66 2.70 4.00
C LEU A 107 -7.21 3.71 5.06
N PHE A 108 -7.95 4.80 5.26
CA PHE A 108 -7.60 5.78 6.30
C PHE A 108 -7.70 5.17 7.70
N ALA A 109 -8.77 4.41 7.98
CA ALA A 109 -8.91 3.67 9.24
C ALA A 109 -7.74 2.70 9.47
N ARG A 110 -7.30 2.00 8.43
CA ARG A 110 -6.11 1.12 8.47
C ARG A 110 -4.85 1.88 8.86
N ILE A 111 -4.59 3.02 8.23
CA ILE A 111 -3.41 3.86 8.52
C ILE A 111 -3.46 4.37 9.96
N ARG A 112 -4.63 4.84 10.44
CA ARG A 112 -4.84 5.26 11.84
C ARG A 112 -4.58 4.14 12.85
N HIS A 113 -4.74 2.87 12.46
CA HIS A 113 -4.38 1.71 13.27
C HIS A 113 -2.88 1.32 13.17
N GLY A 114 -2.04 2.17 12.56
CA GLY A 114 -0.61 1.94 12.38
C GLY A 114 -0.28 0.88 11.32
N LYS A 115 -1.27 0.42 10.54
CA LYS A 115 -1.07 -0.56 9.48
C LYS A 115 -0.68 0.15 8.18
N ARG A 116 0.36 -0.34 7.52
CA ARG A 116 0.79 0.18 6.22
C ARG A 116 -0.27 -0.12 5.13
N PRO A 117 -0.45 0.78 4.16
CA PRO A 117 -1.20 0.49 2.94
C PRO A 117 -0.72 -0.80 2.25
N LEU A 118 -1.64 -1.51 1.62
CA LEU A 118 -1.27 -2.63 0.76
C LEU A 118 -0.67 -2.10 -0.54
N PRO A 119 0.27 -2.82 -1.18
CA PRO A 119 0.94 -2.34 -2.38
C PRO A 119 0.05 -2.32 -3.63
N PHE A 120 -1.14 -2.90 -3.56
CA PHE A 120 -2.19 -2.82 -4.57
C PHE A 120 -3.57 -2.91 -3.88
N PRO A 121 -4.66 -2.53 -4.55
CA PRO A 121 -6.00 -2.61 -3.97
C PRO A 121 -6.33 -4.04 -3.52
N PRO A 122 -6.77 -4.24 -2.26
CA PRO A 122 -7.24 -5.55 -1.82
C PRO A 122 -8.51 -5.94 -2.61
N PRO A 123 -8.91 -7.22 -2.51
CA PRO A 123 -10.25 -7.62 -2.91
C PRO A 123 -11.32 -6.78 -2.21
N THR A 124 -12.52 -6.73 -2.79
CA THR A 124 -13.67 -6.08 -2.16
C THR A 124 -14.67 -7.12 -1.66
N ARG A 125 -15.37 -6.82 -0.58
CA ARG A 125 -16.56 -7.53 -0.11
C ARG A 125 -17.72 -6.55 -0.16
N ASP A 126 -18.69 -6.81 -1.03
CA ASP A 126 -19.84 -5.94 -1.25
C ASP A 126 -19.42 -4.47 -1.49
N GLY A 127 -18.39 -4.26 -2.32
CA GLY A 127 -17.86 -2.92 -2.67
C GLY A 127 -16.80 -2.35 -1.71
N MET A 128 -16.65 -2.90 -0.51
CA MET A 128 -15.72 -2.38 0.52
C MET A 128 -14.37 -3.14 0.52
N PRO A 129 -13.21 -2.50 0.75
CA PRO A 129 -11.90 -3.14 0.80
C PRO A 129 -11.83 -4.19 1.89
N TRP A 130 -11.52 -5.41 1.48
CA TRP A 130 -11.50 -6.57 2.35
C TRP A 130 -10.07 -6.88 2.79
N HIS A 131 -9.49 -6.02 3.63
CA HIS A 131 -8.11 -6.19 4.10
C HIS A 131 -7.90 -7.51 4.86
N GLU A 132 -8.90 -7.94 5.63
CA GLU A 132 -8.83 -9.16 6.44
C GLU A 132 -8.52 -10.41 5.62
N VAL A 133 -9.06 -10.53 4.39
CA VAL A 133 -8.78 -11.69 3.52
C VAL A 133 -7.32 -11.77 3.09
N VAL A 134 -6.60 -10.64 3.11
CA VAL A 134 -5.18 -10.57 2.77
C VAL A 134 -4.31 -10.87 4.00
N GLU A 135 -4.73 -10.41 5.16
CA GLU A 135 -3.97 -10.48 6.41
C GLU A 135 -4.17 -11.77 7.19
N SER A 136 -5.36 -12.37 7.08
CA SER A 136 -5.69 -13.61 7.78
C SER A 136 -5.25 -14.82 6.96
N ASP A 137 -4.65 -15.79 7.65
CA ASP A 137 -4.40 -17.12 7.10
C ASP A 137 -5.57 -18.08 7.39
N GLN A 138 -6.60 -17.62 8.11
CA GLN A 138 -7.77 -18.45 8.40
C GLN A 138 -8.67 -18.59 7.15
N PRO A 139 -9.26 -19.77 6.92
CA PRO A 139 -10.30 -19.92 5.91
C PRO A 139 -11.50 -19.03 6.21
N VAL A 140 -12.06 -18.39 5.18
CA VAL A 140 -13.24 -17.53 5.30
C VAL A 140 -14.37 -18.07 4.43
N ALA A 141 -15.57 -18.16 5.02
CA ALA A 141 -16.78 -18.51 4.28
C ALA A 141 -17.16 -17.36 3.34
N VAL A 142 -17.50 -17.70 2.10
CA VAL A 142 -17.80 -16.73 1.04
C VAL A 142 -19.01 -17.14 0.22
N ARG A 143 -19.68 -16.14 -0.38
CA ARG A 143 -20.51 -16.36 -1.57
C ARG A 143 -19.62 -16.30 -2.81
N ALA A 144 -19.71 -17.31 -3.66
CA ALA A 144 -18.85 -17.38 -4.84
C ALA A 144 -19.51 -18.09 -6.02
N GLU A 145 -19.17 -17.62 -7.22
CA GLU A 145 -19.55 -18.22 -8.49
C GLU A 145 -18.34 -18.24 -9.42
N VAL A 146 -18.10 -19.38 -10.08
CA VAL A 146 -17.04 -19.53 -11.09
C VAL A 146 -17.70 -19.55 -12.45
N THR A 147 -17.23 -18.69 -13.34
CA THR A 147 -17.71 -18.59 -14.72
C THR A 147 -16.91 -19.49 -15.66
N ASP A 148 -17.50 -19.89 -16.78
CA ASP A 148 -16.86 -20.75 -17.79
C ASP A 148 -15.61 -20.12 -18.43
N HIS A 149 -15.40 -18.82 -18.27
CA HIS A 149 -14.28 -18.07 -18.83
C HIS A 149 -13.07 -17.93 -17.90
N GLY A 150 -13.02 -18.71 -16.82
CA GLY A 150 -11.89 -18.66 -15.87
C GLY A 150 -11.87 -17.40 -15.00
N GLN A 151 -13.01 -16.73 -14.86
CA GLN A 151 -13.21 -15.67 -13.88
C GLN A 151 -14.09 -16.18 -12.74
N CYS A 152 -13.95 -15.60 -11.56
CA CYS A 152 -14.88 -15.84 -10.48
C CYS A 152 -15.36 -14.53 -9.83
N ILE A 153 -16.58 -14.60 -9.30
CA ILE A 153 -17.18 -13.56 -8.50
C ILE A 153 -17.15 -14.05 -7.07
N ILE A 154 -16.48 -13.32 -6.18
CA ILE A 154 -16.40 -13.65 -4.74
C ILE A 154 -16.88 -12.44 -3.96
N GLU A 155 -17.92 -12.63 -3.14
CA GLU A 155 -18.55 -11.58 -2.33
C GLU A 155 -18.88 -10.30 -3.14
N GLY A 156 -19.45 -10.49 -4.33
CA GLY A 156 -19.81 -9.41 -5.25
C GLY A 156 -18.64 -8.79 -6.00
N CYS A 157 -17.40 -9.23 -5.77
CA CYS A 157 -16.23 -8.77 -6.51
C CYS A 157 -15.97 -9.66 -7.73
N GLY A 158 -16.14 -9.12 -8.95
CA GLY A 158 -15.86 -9.84 -10.20
C GLY A 158 -14.41 -9.80 -10.69
N ASN A 159 -13.49 -9.28 -9.88
CA ASN A 159 -12.10 -9.09 -10.27
C ASN A 159 -11.20 -10.30 -9.97
N TRP A 160 -11.77 -11.46 -9.64
CA TRP A 160 -10.99 -12.65 -9.32
C TRP A 160 -10.78 -13.52 -10.55
N LEU A 161 -9.55 -14.01 -10.70
CA LEU A 161 -9.13 -14.84 -11.82
C LEU A 161 -8.84 -16.25 -11.34
N VAL A 162 -9.39 -17.26 -12.03
CA VAL A 162 -9.01 -18.65 -11.83
C VAL A 162 -7.63 -18.86 -12.47
N ARG A 163 -6.66 -19.27 -11.66
CA ARG A 163 -5.30 -19.62 -12.09
C ARG A 163 -5.18 -21.08 -12.46
N THR A 164 -5.79 -21.95 -11.64
CA THR A 164 -5.76 -23.39 -11.82
C THR A 164 -7.08 -23.97 -11.35
N ALA A 165 -7.66 -24.90 -12.12
CA ALA A 165 -8.74 -25.77 -11.65
C ALA A 165 -8.13 -27.07 -11.13
N GLU A 166 -8.49 -27.48 -9.91
CA GLU A 166 -8.04 -28.71 -9.29
C GLU A 166 -9.07 -29.84 -9.51
N ALA A 167 -8.61 -31.08 -9.61
CA ALA A 167 -9.47 -32.24 -9.88
C ALA A 167 -10.54 -32.49 -8.79
N SER A 168 -10.35 -31.95 -7.58
CA SER A 168 -11.29 -32.00 -6.46
C SER A 168 -12.50 -31.07 -6.60
N GLY A 169 -12.59 -30.29 -7.68
CA GLY A 169 -13.61 -29.24 -7.81
C GLY A 169 -13.28 -27.96 -7.04
N SER A 170 -12.05 -27.84 -6.53
CA SER A 170 -11.50 -26.60 -5.98
C SER A 170 -10.78 -25.80 -7.06
N HIS A 171 -10.70 -24.49 -6.86
CA HIS A 171 -10.05 -23.56 -7.78
C HIS A 171 -8.99 -22.76 -7.05
N ILE A 172 -7.81 -22.62 -7.66
CA ILE A 172 -6.82 -21.62 -7.23
C ILE A 172 -7.16 -20.31 -7.92
N VAL A 173 -7.39 -19.27 -7.13
CA VAL A 173 -7.85 -17.96 -7.59
C VAL A 173 -6.92 -16.85 -7.11
N GLN A 174 -6.90 -15.74 -7.85
CA GLN A 174 -6.09 -14.57 -7.54
C GLN A 174 -6.83 -13.29 -7.93
N HIS A 175 -6.87 -12.30 -7.04
CA HIS A 175 -7.55 -11.03 -7.29
C HIS A 175 -6.72 -10.16 -8.24
N ARG A 176 -7.32 -9.76 -9.38
CA ARG A 176 -6.69 -8.93 -10.45
C ARG A 176 -5.36 -9.48 -10.96
N GLY A 177 -5.12 -10.77 -10.74
CA GLY A 177 -3.86 -11.41 -11.02
C GLY A 177 -2.67 -10.89 -10.21
N LYS A 178 -2.92 -10.29 -9.04
CA LYS A 178 -1.91 -9.75 -8.12
C LYS A 178 -2.08 -10.37 -6.74
N GLY A 179 -0.99 -10.45 -5.99
CA GLY A 179 -1.02 -10.82 -4.59
C GLY A 179 -1.13 -12.32 -4.30
N PRO A 180 -1.53 -12.69 -3.07
CA PRO A 180 -1.58 -14.08 -2.64
C PRO A 180 -2.52 -14.92 -3.52
N LEU A 181 -2.21 -16.21 -3.62
CA LEU A 181 -3.14 -17.18 -4.18
C LEU A 181 -4.10 -17.66 -3.09
N TYR A 182 -5.31 -18.00 -3.50
CA TYR A 182 -6.34 -18.53 -2.62
C TYR A 182 -6.90 -19.80 -3.22
N ARG A 183 -7.20 -20.79 -2.37
CA ARG A 183 -8.00 -21.94 -2.75
C ARG A 183 -9.46 -21.65 -2.42
N LEU A 184 -10.30 -21.73 -3.45
CA LEU A 184 -11.74 -21.65 -3.36
C LEU A 184 -12.33 -23.06 -3.48
N THR A 185 -13.07 -23.49 -2.47
CA THR A 185 -13.84 -24.74 -2.49
C THR A 185 -15.32 -24.40 -2.44
N LEU A 186 -16.07 -24.76 -3.50
CA LEU A 186 -17.50 -24.48 -3.61
C LEU A 186 -18.34 -25.60 -2.97
N ASP A 187 -19.49 -25.23 -2.41
CA ASP A 187 -20.46 -26.17 -1.82
C ASP A 187 -21.58 -26.60 -2.79
N GLY A 188 -21.57 -26.05 -4.02
CA GLY A 188 -22.58 -26.31 -5.05
C GLY A 188 -23.90 -25.54 -4.89
N LYS A 189 -24.03 -24.68 -3.87
CA LYS A 189 -25.24 -23.88 -3.57
C LYS A 189 -24.98 -22.36 -3.62
N GLY A 190 -23.89 -21.94 -4.27
CA GLY A 190 -23.44 -20.55 -4.34
C GLY A 190 -22.61 -20.10 -3.13
N GLY A 191 -22.34 -21.00 -2.18
CA GLY A 191 -21.42 -20.79 -1.07
C GLY A 191 -20.06 -21.46 -1.32
N GLY A 192 -19.08 -21.09 -0.50
CA GLY A 192 -17.78 -21.72 -0.53
C GLY A 192 -16.89 -21.30 0.63
N MET A 193 -15.70 -21.88 0.64
CA MET A 193 -14.62 -21.55 1.56
C MET A 193 -13.43 -21.02 0.77
N LEU A 194 -12.94 -19.84 1.15
CA LEU A 194 -11.75 -19.22 0.58
C LEU A 194 -10.60 -19.32 1.57
N HIS A 195 -9.51 -19.94 1.19
CA HIS A 195 -8.34 -20.13 2.06
C HIS A 195 -7.07 -19.69 1.36
N LYS A 196 -6.37 -18.73 1.97
CA LYS A 196 -5.08 -18.23 1.49
C LYS A 196 -4.07 -19.38 1.41
N GLN A 197 -3.39 -19.49 0.27
CA GLN A 197 -2.36 -20.49 0.10
C GLN A 197 -1.07 -20.04 0.78
N PRO A 198 -0.34 -20.96 1.43
CA PRO A 198 1.00 -20.66 1.92
C PRO A 198 1.92 -20.33 0.74
N ALA A 199 2.98 -19.58 1.03
CA ALA A 199 4.01 -19.26 0.05
C ALA A 199 4.62 -20.56 -0.53
N GLY A 200 4.45 -20.76 -1.84
CA GLY A 200 4.99 -21.91 -2.57
C GLY A 200 6.39 -21.67 -3.12
N ILE A 201 6.87 -20.41 -3.09
CA ILE A 201 8.15 -20.00 -3.65
C ILE A 201 9.07 -19.58 -2.51
N THR A 202 10.31 -20.06 -2.54
CA THR A 202 11.36 -19.59 -1.63
C THR A 202 12.33 -18.67 -2.37
N ARG A 203 12.70 -17.55 -1.74
CA ARG A 203 13.79 -16.67 -2.18
C ARG A 203 14.75 -16.41 -1.04
N ARG A 204 16.03 -16.18 -1.37
CA ARG A 204 17.05 -15.89 -0.36
C ARG A 204 17.31 -14.40 -0.25
N ILE A 205 17.42 -13.93 0.98
CA ILE A 205 17.97 -12.62 1.30
C ILE A 205 19.32 -12.85 1.98
N VAL A 206 20.36 -12.32 1.35
CA VAL A 206 21.76 -12.50 1.74
C VAL A 206 22.21 -11.27 2.54
N ARG A 207 22.70 -11.50 3.76
CA ARG A 207 23.45 -10.51 4.53
C ARG A 207 24.88 -10.49 4.01
N GLN A 208 25.38 -9.32 3.61
CA GLN A 208 26.75 -9.13 3.20
C GLN A 208 27.43 -8.07 4.07
N GLU A 209 28.64 -8.33 4.52
CA GLU A 209 29.44 -7.37 5.26
C GLU A 209 30.71 -7.03 4.48
N ARG A 210 30.94 -5.73 4.25
CA ARG A 210 32.14 -5.23 3.57
C ARG A 210 32.65 -4.02 4.32
N VAL A 211 33.88 -4.10 4.83
CA VAL A 211 34.56 -2.99 5.53
C VAL A 211 33.70 -2.45 6.70
N GLY A 212 33.07 -3.34 7.46
CA GLY A 212 32.21 -3.01 8.59
C GLY A 212 30.82 -2.43 8.22
N ILE A 213 30.50 -2.31 6.93
CA ILE A 213 29.17 -1.92 6.47
C ILE A 213 28.38 -3.18 6.13
N VAL A 214 27.20 -3.30 6.75
CA VAL A 214 26.24 -4.38 6.51
C VAL A 214 25.27 -3.97 5.43
N GLY A 215 25.14 -4.79 4.39
CA GLY A 215 24.13 -4.67 3.34
C GLY A 215 23.28 -5.93 3.23
N TRP A 216 22.11 -5.79 2.64
CA TRP A 216 21.18 -6.88 2.40
C TRP A 216 20.86 -6.96 0.90
N LEU A 217 20.90 -8.17 0.35
CA LEU A 217 20.68 -8.42 -1.08
C LEU A 217 19.60 -9.48 -1.26
N LEU A 218 18.60 -9.22 -2.09
CA LEU A 218 17.64 -10.23 -2.54
C LEU A 218 18.22 -10.97 -3.74
N GLU A 219 18.30 -12.30 -3.67
CA GLU A 219 18.62 -13.12 -4.83
C GLU A 219 17.36 -13.35 -5.67
N TRP A 220 17.43 -12.96 -6.94
CA TRP A 220 16.31 -13.06 -7.86
C TRP A 220 16.70 -13.80 -9.15
N PRO A 221 15.91 -14.78 -9.61
CA PRO A 221 16.18 -15.45 -10.87
C PRO A 221 15.89 -14.53 -12.06
N GLN A 222 16.80 -14.50 -13.01
CA GLN A 222 16.62 -13.90 -14.33
C GLN A 222 16.00 -14.92 -15.29
N GLU A 223 15.31 -14.44 -16.32
CA GLU A 223 14.75 -15.28 -17.39
C GLU A 223 15.84 -16.09 -18.14
N SER A 224 17.06 -15.56 -18.18
CA SER A 224 18.25 -16.21 -18.77
C SER A 224 18.79 -17.38 -17.95
N GLY A 225 18.22 -17.67 -16.77
CA GLY A 225 18.64 -18.77 -15.89
C GLY A 225 19.70 -18.41 -14.84
N GLY A 226 20.18 -17.16 -14.82
CA GLY A 226 21.10 -16.65 -13.80
C GLY A 226 20.40 -16.09 -12.55
N LEU A 227 21.16 -15.79 -11.50
CA LEU A 227 20.69 -15.01 -10.35
C LEU A 227 21.22 -13.58 -10.44
N VAL A 228 20.35 -12.60 -10.19
CA VAL A 228 20.74 -11.21 -9.93
C VAL A 228 20.62 -10.92 -8.44
N GLN A 229 21.52 -10.07 -7.94
CA GLN A 229 21.45 -9.55 -6.58
C GLN A 229 20.83 -8.15 -6.60
N VAL A 230 19.67 -8.02 -5.95
CA VAL A 230 18.95 -6.75 -5.83
C VAL A 230 19.27 -6.14 -4.48
N PRO A 231 19.85 -4.93 -4.41
CA PRO A 231 20.14 -4.28 -3.14
C PRO A 231 18.87 -3.84 -2.42
N LEU A 232 18.77 -4.17 -1.14
CA LEU A 232 17.65 -3.82 -0.27
C LEU A 232 18.06 -2.67 0.66
N ARG A 233 17.20 -1.65 0.77
CA ARG A 233 17.42 -0.48 1.63
C ARG A 233 17.08 -0.81 3.08
N ALA A 234 17.93 -1.63 3.71
CA ALA A 234 17.70 -2.18 5.02
C ALA A 234 18.95 -2.17 5.89
N THR A 235 18.75 -2.01 7.20
CA THR A 235 19.80 -2.10 8.22
C THR A 235 19.68 -3.36 9.08
N HIS A 236 18.51 -3.99 9.11
CA HIS A 236 18.21 -5.23 9.83
C HIS A 236 17.26 -6.13 9.02
N TRP A 237 17.05 -7.36 9.51
CA TRP A 237 16.34 -8.43 8.77
C TRP A 237 14.91 -8.05 8.41
N GLU A 238 14.11 -7.60 9.37
CA GLU A 238 12.70 -7.28 9.19
C GLU A 238 12.52 -6.19 8.12
N ARG A 239 13.43 -5.20 8.12
CA ARG A 239 13.42 -4.17 7.07
C ARG A 239 13.83 -4.71 5.70
N ALA A 240 14.75 -5.68 5.66
CA ALA A 240 15.14 -6.32 4.41
C ALA A 240 13.97 -7.12 3.81
N GLU A 241 13.22 -7.83 4.66
CA GLU A 241 12.02 -8.54 4.25
C GLU A 241 10.94 -7.58 3.71
N ASP A 242 10.67 -6.47 4.42
CA ASP A 242 9.74 -5.43 3.96
C ASP A 242 10.14 -4.85 2.59
N GLU A 243 11.42 -4.50 2.41
CA GLU A 243 11.93 -3.96 1.14
C GLU A 243 11.88 -5.00 0.02
N ALA A 244 12.14 -6.29 0.31
CA ALA A 244 12.00 -7.36 -0.66
C ALA A 244 10.54 -7.55 -1.08
N GLN A 245 9.60 -7.56 -0.12
CA GLN A 245 8.16 -7.60 -0.40
C GLN A 245 7.72 -6.41 -1.26
N ARG A 246 8.18 -5.20 -0.94
CA ARG A 246 7.90 -3.99 -1.74
C ARG A 246 8.44 -4.10 -3.15
N TRP A 247 9.69 -4.57 -3.31
CA TRP A 247 10.30 -4.75 -4.61
C TRP A 247 9.52 -5.76 -5.48
N VAL A 248 9.11 -6.88 -4.88
CA VAL A 248 8.26 -7.88 -5.55
C VAL A 248 6.93 -7.28 -5.94
N ALA A 249 6.28 -6.52 -5.06
CA ALA A 249 4.99 -5.92 -5.38
C ALA A 249 5.05 -4.95 -6.58
N LEU A 250 6.17 -4.25 -6.75
CA LEU A 250 6.38 -3.30 -7.84
C LEU A 250 6.79 -3.96 -9.17
N ARG A 251 7.56 -5.06 -9.12
CA ARG A 251 8.16 -5.68 -10.31
C ARG A 251 7.49 -6.98 -10.74
N HIS A 252 6.95 -7.73 -9.79
CA HIS A 252 6.34 -9.05 -9.96
C HIS A 252 5.07 -9.14 -9.09
N PRO A 253 4.07 -8.26 -9.31
CA PRO A 253 2.89 -8.17 -8.46
C PRO A 253 2.07 -9.47 -8.42
N ASP A 254 2.18 -10.30 -9.46
CA ASP A 254 1.58 -11.61 -9.58
C ASP A 254 2.20 -12.66 -8.64
N LEU A 255 3.39 -12.42 -8.10
CA LEU A 255 4.09 -13.29 -7.13
C LEU A 255 4.05 -12.75 -5.69
N TYR A 256 3.51 -11.55 -5.47
CA TYR A 256 3.44 -10.96 -4.15
C TYR A 256 2.65 -11.84 -3.17
N GLY A 257 3.16 -12.06 -1.96
CA GLY A 257 2.52 -12.93 -0.97
C GLY A 257 2.59 -14.44 -1.26
N GLN A 258 3.28 -14.85 -2.33
CA GLN A 258 3.56 -16.26 -2.65
C GLN A 258 5.02 -16.64 -2.36
N ILE A 259 5.82 -15.67 -1.93
CA ILE A 259 7.25 -15.82 -1.67
C ILE A 259 7.50 -15.81 -0.16
N ARG A 260 8.20 -16.84 0.32
CA ARG A 260 8.83 -16.88 1.63
C ARG A 260 10.29 -16.53 1.49
N TYR A 261 10.81 -15.70 2.40
CA TYR A 261 12.21 -15.30 2.39
C TYR A 261 13.01 -16.12 3.39
N GLU A 262 14.16 -16.63 2.95
CA GLU A 262 15.12 -17.33 3.79
C GLU A 262 16.34 -16.45 4.00
N ARG A 263 16.79 -16.38 5.26
CA ARG A 263 18.00 -15.66 5.63
C ARG A 263 19.22 -16.49 5.26
N SER A 264 20.14 -15.88 4.53
CA SER A 264 21.45 -16.45 4.20
C SER A 264 22.55 -15.46 4.59
N GLU A 265 23.71 -15.99 4.95
CA GLU A 265 24.92 -15.19 5.16
C GLU A 265 25.89 -15.49 4.02
N ALA A 266 26.56 -14.45 3.51
CA ALA A 266 27.60 -14.56 2.47
C ALA A 266 29.00 -14.54 3.05
#